data_AF-A0A5E4MX62-F1
#
_entry.id   AF-A0A5E4MX62-F1
#
_cell.length_a   1.000
_cell.length_b   1.000
_cell.length_c   1.000
_cell.angle_alpha   90.00
_cell.angle_beta   90.00
_cell.angle_gamma   90.00
#
_symmetry.space_group_name_H-M   'P 1'
#
loop_
_entity.id
_entity.type
_entity.pdbx_description
1 polymer ?
#
loop_
_entity_poly.entity_id
_entity_poly.type
_entity_poly.pdbx_seq_one_letter_code
_entity_poly.pdbx_strand_id
1 'polypeptide(L)'
;MSDEDLKDAPPEQIAEDEEVPRLQFSARELLPVELFEETQEAFGLFSDAEGHLNIRHLYGALRSMGIDATDKDVMVICETHDPDGRGYVDLDQWTVAVARRLAEDGDRRKSFRARLAAGDKGKTGQVTIAHARTVIETFDPAAVESIDIEEMLDSVNYADLGLIDIDEFMDTMVRPLRIESQQ
;
A
#
# COMPACT_ATOMS: atom_id res chain seq x y z
N MET A 1 -48.77 -52.24 23.65
CA MET A 1 -48.19 -52.68 22.37
C MET A 1 -48.61 -51.64 21.35
N SER A 2 -47.84 -50.62 21.00
CA SER A 2 -46.42 -50.26 21.16
C SER A 2 -46.37 -48.72 21.12
N ASP A 3 -45.68 -47.99 21.99
CA ASP A 3 -44.24 -47.63 21.94
C ASP A 3 -43.77 -46.96 20.63
N GLU A 4 -43.07 -45.82 20.81
CA GLU A 4 -42.46 -44.89 19.82
C GLU A 4 -43.49 -43.95 19.14
N ASP A 5 -43.49 -42.62 19.33
CA ASP A 5 -42.38 -41.68 19.21
C ASP A 5 -42.44 -40.52 20.23
N LEU A 6 -41.36 -40.37 20.99
CA LEU A 6 -40.93 -39.14 21.65
C LEU A 6 -40.03 -38.38 20.66
N LYS A 7 -40.07 -37.04 20.70
CA LYS A 7 -39.31 -36.03 19.91
C LYS A 7 -40.13 -35.50 18.74
N ASP A 8 -40.22 -34.21 18.44
CA ASP A 8 -39.32 -33.09 18.69
C ASP A 8 -40.15 -31.82 18.88
N ALA A 9 -39.77 -30.99 19.85
CA ALA A 9 -40.20 -29.60 19.88
C ALA A 9 -39.72 -28.93 18.58
N PRO A 10 -40.50 -28.01 17.98
CA PRO A 10 -40.02 -27.26 16.83
C PRO A 10 -38.72 -26.54 17.22
N PRO A 11 -37.63 -26.70 16.46
CA PRO A 11 -36.43 -25.94 16.74
C PRO A 11 -36.77 -24.46 16.57
N GLU A 12 -36.50 -23.68 17.62
CA GLU A 12 -36.24 -22.25 17.51
C GLU A 12 -35.11 -22.07 16.50
N GLN A 13 -35.45 -21.94 15.23
CA GLN A 13 -34.50 -21.51 14.22
C GLN A 13 -34.32 -20.02 14.37
N ILE A 14 -33.34 -19.72 15.22
CA ILE A 14 -32.54 -18.52 15.34
C ILE A 14 -32.56 -17.76 14.01
N ALA A 15 -33.25 -16.63 14.04
CA ALA A 15 -33.13 -15.58 13.06
C ALA A 15 -31.79 -14.89 13.29
N GLU A 16 -30.74 -15.36 12.63
CA GLU A 16 -29.51 -14.58 12.44
C GLU A 16 -29.08 -14.78 10.99
N ASP A 17 -29.85 -14.13 10.12
CA ASP A 17 -29.37 -13.52 8.89
C ASP A 17 -28.30 -12.47 9.30
N GLU A 18 -27.16 -12.93 9.83
CA GLU A 18 -25.92 -12.16 9.74
C GLU A 18 -25.45 -12.32 8.29
N GLU A 19 -26.15 -11.64 7.38
CA GLU A 19 -25.43 -10.97 6.31
C GLU A 19 -24.39 -10.10 6.99
N VAL A 20 -23.19 -10.66 7.16
CA VAL A 20 -21.97 -9.89 7.33
C VAL A 20 -22.10 -8.80 6.27
N PRO A 21 -22.22 -7.52 6.64
CA PRO A 21 -22.36 -6.49 5.63
C PRO A 21 -21.05 -6.57 4.85
N ARG A 22 -21.10 -7.22 3.68
CA ARG A 22 -20.10 -7.02 2.66
C ARG A 22 -20.20 -5.54 2.44
N LEU A 23 -19.25 -4.80 3.00
CA LEU A 23 -19.15 -3.38 2.80
C LEU A 23 -19.14 -3.21 1.28
N GLN A 24 -20.31 -2.92 0.70
CA GLN A 24 -20.49 -2.49 -0.67
C GLN A 24 -19.96 -1.06 -0.72
N PHE A 25 -18.70 -0.86 -0.33
CA PHE A 25 -17.94 0.21 -0.91
C PHE A 25 -17.67 -0.27 -2.32
N SER A 26 -18.33 0.38 -3.28
CA SER A 26 -17.92 0.22 -4.66
C SER A 26 -16.44 0.58 -4.73
N ALA A 27 -15.61 -0.17 -5.46
CA ALA A 27 -14.16 0.05 -5.46
C ALA A 27 -13.79 1.51 -5.80
N ARG A 28 -14.68 2.18 -6.54
CA ARG A 28 -14.67 3.63 -6.81
C ARG A 28 -14.68 4.54 -5.57
N GLU A 29 -15.34 4.16 -4.49
CA GLU A 29 -15.44 4.95 -3.26
C GLU A 29 -14.21 4.80 -2.34
N LEU A 30 -13.32 3.86 -2.65
CA LEU A 30 -12.09 3.63 -1.89
C LEU A 30 -10.97 4.61 -2.26
N LEU A 31 -11.08 5.29 -3.40
CA LEU A 31 -10.08 6.21 -3.92
C LEU A 31 -10.68 7.60 -4.16
N PRO A 32 -9.89 8.68 -3.99
CA PRO A 32 -10.24 9.99 -4.52
C PRO A 32 -10.51 9.92 -6.02
N VAL A 33 -11.39 10.78 -6.55
CA VAL A 33 -11.82 10.76 -7.96
C VAL A 33 -10.62 10.80 -8.92
N GLU A 34 -9.66 11.67 -8.66
CA GLU A 34 -8.44 11.83 -9.48
C GLU A 34 -7.62 10.53 -9.52
N LEU A 35 -7.39 9.92 -8.35
CA LEU A 35 -6.62 8.67 -8.25
C LEU A 35 -7.39 7.48 -8.83
N PHE A 36 -8.71 7.48 -8.72
CA PHE A 36 -9.56 6.47 -9.36
C PHE A 36 -9.46 6.54 -10.89
N GLU A 37 -9.46 7.75 -11.46
CA GLU A 37 -9.25 7.97 -12.89
C GLU A 37 -7.86 7.47 -13.34
N GLU A 38 -6.79 7.81 -12.61
CA GLU A 38 -5.44 7.28 -12.87
C GLU A 38 -5.37 5.76 -12.76
N THR A 39 -6.07 5.18 -11.78
CA THR A 39 -6.15 3.73 -11.56
C THR A 39 -6.82 3.03 -12.74
N GLN A 40 -7.90 3.61 -13.27
CA GLN A 40 -8.60 3.11 -14.45
C GLN A 40 -7.78 3.25 -15.73
N GLU A 41 -7.09 4.38 -15.92
CA GLU A 41 -6.22 4.60 -17.07
C GLU A 41 -5.05 3.62 -17.07
N ALA A 42 -4.38 3.44 -15.92
CA ALA A 42 -3.34 2.45 -15.76
C ALA A 42 -3.87 1.03 -16.01
N PHE A 43 -5.05 0.68 -15.49
CA PHE A 43 -5.67 -0.61 -15.77
C PHE A 43 -5.88 -0.83 -17.28
N GLY A 44 -6.49 0.14 -17.97
CA GLY A 44 -6.78 0.03 -19.40
C GLY A 44 -5.53 -0.04 -20.28
N LEU A 45 -4.41 0.51 -19.82
CA LEU A 45 -3.14 0.46 -20.54
C LEU A 45 -2.49 -0.94 -20.49
N PHE A 46 -2.66 -1.65 -19.37
CA PHE A 46 -1.99 -2.92 -19.11
C PHE A 46 -2.92 -4.14 -19.13
N SER A 47 -4.24 -3.96 -19.12
CA SER A 47 -5.21 -5.05 -19.23
C SER A 47 -5.14 -5.70 -20.60
N ASP A 48 -5.40 -7.01 -20.65
CA ASP A 48 -5.58 -7.71 -21.92
C ASP A 48 -6.94 -7.38 -22.57
N ALA A 49 -7.20 -7.97 -23.74
CA ALA A 49 -8.45 -7.78 -24.49
C ALA A 49 -9.69 -8.31 -23.74
N GLU A 50 -9.51 -9.12 -22.70
CA GLU A 50 -10.58 -9.66 -21.86
C GLU A 50 -10.83 -8.80 -20.61
N GLY A 51 -10.02 -7.76 -20.39
CA GLY A 51 -10.14 -6.87 -19.24
C GLY A 51 -9.51 -7.46 -17.98
N HIS A 52 -8.39 -8.18 -18.12
CA HIS A 52 -7.68 -8.79 -17.00
C HIS A 52 -6.23 -8.31 -16.90
N LEU A 53 -5.74 -8.12 -15.68
CA LEU A 53 -4.33 -7.88 -15.38
C LEU A 53 -3.67 -9.16 -14.87
N ASN A 54 -2.74 -9.71 -15.63
CA ASN A 54 -1.89 -10.79 -15.16
C ASN A 54 -0.72 -10.27 -14.31
N ILE A 55 0.00 -11.17 -13.66
CA ILE A 55 1.14 -10.85 -12.77
C ILE A 55 2.18 -9.94 -13.45
N ARG A 56 2.46 -10.14 -14.75
CA ARG A 56 3.45 -9.32 -15.47
C ARG A 56 2.93 -7.90 -15.74
N HIS A 57 1.62 -7.77 -15.97
CA HIS A 57 0.96 -6.51 -16.22
C HIS A 57 0.85 -5.67 -14.92
N LEU A 58 0.75 -6.32 -13.76
CA LEU A 58 0.72 -5.64 -12.45
C LEU A 58 1.94 -4.74 -12.20
N TYR A 59 3.16 -5.22 -12.50
CA TYR A 59 4.37 -4.40 -12.35
C TYR A 59 4.33 -3.15 -13.24
N GLY A 60 3.88 -3.30 -14.49
CA GLY A 60 3.76 -2.19 -15.43
C GLY A 60 2.73 -1.16 -14.96
N ALA A 61 1.57 -1.63 -14.52
CA ALA A 61 0.48 -0.80 -14.03
C ALA A 61 0.89 -0.01 -12.77
N LEU A 62 1.51 -0.66 -11.78
CA LEU A 62 1.97 -0.01 -10.56
C LEU A 62 3.03 1.06 -10.87
N ARG A 63 4.00 0.73 -11.73
CA ARG A 63 5.04 1.68 -12.16
C ARG A 63 4.46 2.87 -12.92
N SER A 64 3.42 2.67 -13.73
CA SER A 64 2.74 3.75 -14.46
C SER A 64 2.04 4.74 -13.54
N MET A 65 1.64 4.29 -12.35
CA MET A 65 1.11 5.14 -11.28
C MET A 65 2.21 5.76 -10.41
N GLY A 66 3.48 5.55 -10.75
CA GLY A 66 4.63 6.01 -9.96
C GLY A 66 4.87 5.20 -8.68
N ILE A 67 4.25 4.02 -8.55
CA ILE A 67 4.45 3.11 -7.43
C ILE A 67 5.54 2.12 -7.79
N ASP A 68 6.65 2.16 -7.07
CA ASP A 68 7.70 1.14 -7.20
C ASP A 68 7.32 -0.10 -6.38
N ALA A 69 6.82 -1.12 -7.07
CA ALA A 69 6.31 -2.33 -6.45
C ALA A 69 7.39 -3.43 -6.43
N THR A 70 7.62 -4.01 -5.26
CA THR A 70 8.53 -5.15 -5.11
C THR A 70 7.84 -6.46 -5.48
N ASP A 71 8.62 -7.53 -5.70
CA ASP A 71 8.07 -8.87 -5.93
C ASP A 71 7.14 -9.32 -4.82
N LYS A 72 7.46 -8.95 -3.58
CA LYS A 72 6.62 -9.23 -2.42
C LYS A 72 5.27 -8.53 -2.50
N ASP A 73 5.26 -7.29 -2.98
CA ASP A 73 4.03 -6.51 -3.11
C ASP A 73 3.09 -7.12 -4.16
N VAL A 74 3.65 -7.49 -5.32
CA VAL A 74 2.87 -8.15 -6.38
C VAL A 74 2.36 -9.52 -5.93
N MET A 75 3.19 -10.29 -5.21
CA MET A 75 2.75 -11.56 -4.63
C MET A 75 1.60 -11.38 -3.63
N VAL A 76 1.67 -10.38 -2.75
CA VAL A 76 0.58 -10.08 -1.79
C VAL A 76 -0.71 -9.69 -2.51
N ILE A 77 -0.63 -8.91 -3.60
CA ILE A 77 -1.80 -8.56 -4.42
C ILE A 77 -2.41 -9.82 -5.02
N CYS A 78 -1.59 -10.72 -5.57
CA CYS A 78 -2.06 -11.98 -6.14
C CYS A 78 -2.67 -12.90 -5.08
N GLU A 79 -2.04 -13.09 -3.93
CA GLU A 79 -2.56 -13.92 -2.85
C GLU A 79 -3.88 -13.38 -2.27
N THR A 80 -4.02 -12.06 -2.21
CA THR A 80 -5.22 -11.41 -1.65
C THR A 80 -6.40 -11.42 -2.63
N HIS A 81 -6.14 -11.17 -3.92
CA HIS A 81 -7.17 -10.91 -4.91
C HIS A 81 -7.37 -12.05 -5.93
N ASP A 82 -6.45 -13.00 -5.99
CA ASP A 82 -6.56 -14.21 -6.80
C ASP A 82 -6.36 -15.49 -5.95
N PRO A 83 -7.17 -15.71 -4.91
CA PRO A 83 -7.06 -16.91 -4.06
C PRO A 83 -7.38 -18.21 -4.80
N ASP A 84 -8.11 -18.10 -5.92
CA ASP A 84 -8.49 -19.23 -6.78
C ASP A 84 -7.39 -19.59 -7.79
N GLY A 85 -6.30 -18.83 -7.86
CA GLY A 85 -5.16 -19.10 -8.73
C GLY A 85 -5.48 -18.98 -10.22
N ARG A 86 -6.35 -18.04 -10.59
CA ARG A 86 -6.72 -17.77 -12.00
C ARG A 86 -5.56 -17.15 -12.78
N GLY A 87 -4.59 -16.56 -12.09
CA GLY A 87 -3.41 -15.89 -12.64
C GLY A 87 -3.67 -14.45 -13.07
N TYR A 88 -4.83 -13.88 -12.71
CA TYR A 88 -5.22 -12.53 -13.10
C TYR A 88 -6.11 -11.84 -12.05
N VAL A 89 -6.11 -10.51 -12.09
CA VAL A 89 -7.02 -9.64 -11.34
C VAL A 89 -7.89 -8.81 -12.29
N ASP A 90 -9.14 -8.60 -11.90
CA ASP A 90 -10.07 -7.70 -12.61
C ASP A 90 -9.95 -6.24 -12.12
N LEU A 91 -10.71 -5.33 -12.74
CA LEU A 91 -10.66 -3.90 -12.43
C LEU A 91 -11.05 -3.58 -10.98
N ASP A 92 -12.06 -4.27 -10.45
CA ASP A 92 -12.53 -4.01 -9.08
C ASP A 92 -11.48 -4.48 -8.08
N GLN A 93 -10.90 -5.66 -8.31
CA GLN A 93 -9.81 -6.22 -7.52
C GLN A 93 -8.55 -5.36 -7.57
N TRP A 94 -8.18 -4.89 -8.76
CA TRP A 94 -7.09 -3.94 -8.96
C TRP A 94 -7.32 -2.65 -8.18
N THR A 95 -8.52 -2.08 -8.26
CA THR A 95 -8.85 -0.82 -7.58
C THR A 95 -8.77 -0.98 -6.06
N VAL A 96 -9.28 -2.09 -5.51
CA VAL A 96 -9.14 -2.40 -4.08
C VAL A 96 -7.68 -2.59 -3.68
N ALA A 97 -6.88 -3.28 -4.51
CA ALA A 97 -5.45 -3.49 -4.27
C ALA A 97 -4.69 -2.16 -4.20
N VAL A 98 -4.95 -1.25 -5.13
CA VAL A 98 -4.37 0.10 -5.15
C VAL A 98 -4.80 0.92 -3.93
N ALA A 99 -6.09 0.88 -3.57
CA ALA A 99 -6.60 1.59 -2.40
C ALA A 99 -5.97 1.09 -1.09
N ARG A 100 -5.85 -0.22 -0.95
CA ARG A 100 -5.19 -0.84 0.19
C ARG A 100 -3.72 -0.44 0.26
N ARG A 101 -3.01 -0.48 -0.88
CA ARG A 101 -1.61 -0.05 -0.95
C ARG A 101 -1.45 1.40 -0.56
N LEU A 102 -2.30 2.30 -1.04
CA LEU A 102 -2.26 3.72 -0.66
C LEU A 102 -2.46 3.92 0.85
N ALA A 103 -3.39 3.18 1.45
CA ALA A 103 -3.62 3.20 2.89
C ALA A 103 -2.40 2.69 3.66
N GLU A 104 -1.83 1.55 3.23
CA GLU A 104 -0.62 0.96 3.82
C GLU A 104 0.59 1.91 3.69
N ASP A 105 0.80 2.54 2.53
CA ASP A 105 1.85 3.53 2.31
C ASP A 105 1.64 4.79 3.16
N GLY A 106 0.40 5.24 3.32
CA GLY A 106 0.04 6.35 4.21
C GLY A 106 0.36 6.04 5.68
N ASP A 107 -0.01 4.87 6.18
CA ASP A 107 0.25 4.47 7.56
C ASP A 107 1.72 4.13 7.81
N ARG A 108 2.40 3.57 6.80
CA ARG A 108 3.85 3.37 6.79
C ARG A 108 4.57 4.71 6.89
N ARG A 109 4.18 5.71 6.09
CA ARG A 109 4.73 7.08 6.15
C ARG A 109 4.51 7.74 7.50
N LYS A 110 3.30 7.65 8.08
CA LYS A 110 3.02 8.17 9.43
C LYS A 110 3.92 7.50 10.48
N SER A 111 4.05 6.18 10.42
CA SER A 111 4.86 5.41 11.37
C SER A 111 6.36 5.73 11.24
N PHE A 112 6.84 5.90 10.01
CA PHE A 112 8.21 6.31 9.74
C PHE A 112 8.49 7.72 10.26
N ARG A 113 7.61 8.69 9.94
CA ARG A 113 7.68 10.06 10.46
C ARG A 113 7.68 10.09 11.99
N ALA A 114 6.83 9.29 12.63
CA ALA A 114 6.76 9.20 14.09
C ALA A 114 8.08 8.68 14.71
N ARG A 115 8.74 7.72 14.05
CA ARG A 115 10.05 7.19 14.47
C ARG A 115 11.18 8.20 14.28
N LEU A 116 11.15 8.99 13.20
CA LEU A 116 12.04 10.14 13.06
C LEU A 116 11.79 11.15 14.18
N ALA A 117 10.55 11.61 14.36
CA ALA A 117 10.18 12.58 15.39
C ALA A 117 10.49 12.12 16.82
N ALA A 118 10.57 10.81 17.09
CA ALA A 118 11.02 10.29 18.39
C ALA A 118 12.47 10.67 18.75
N GLY A 119 13.30 10.98 17.76
CA GLY A 119 14.66 11.50 17.96
C GLY A 119 14.71 12.99 18.27
N ASP A 120 13.66 13.75 17.94
CA ASP A 120 13.56 15.18 18.17
C ASP A 120 13.00 15.49 19.57
N LYS A 121 13.89 15.40 20.57
CA LYS A 121 13.56 15.74 21.97
C LYS A 121 13.13 17.19 22.16
N GLY A 122 13.55 18.09 21.26
CA GLY A 122 13.31 19.52 21.33
C GLY A 122 12.01 19.97 20.66
N LYS A 123 11.36 19.08 19.89
CA LYS A 123 10.24 19.43 18.99
C LYS A 123 10.62 20.55 18.02
N THR A 124 11.87 20.57 17.57
CA THR A 124 12.38 21.54 16.61
C THR A 124 11.95 21.25 15.17
N GLY A 125 11.42 20.05 14.91
CA GLY A 125 11.18 19.53 13.56
C GLY A 125 12.43 18.93 12.92
N GLN A 126 13.56 18.87 13.64
CA GLN A 126 14.85 18.44 13.12
C GLN A 126 15.41 17.25 13.90
N VAL A 127 16.07 16.33 13.19
CA VAL A 127 16.77 15.18 13.79
C VAL A 127 18.20 15.08 13.31
N THR A 128 19.05 14.37 14.05
CA THR A 128 20.43 14.13 13.61
C THR A 128 20.48 13.11 12.48
N ILE A 129 21.47 13.25 11.60
CA ILE A 129 21.76 12.27 10.52
C ILE A 129 21.90 10.86 11.09
N ALA A 130 22.60 10.71 12.22
CA ALA A 130 22.77 9.42 12.89
C ALA A 130 21.44 8.78 13.29
N HIS A 131 20.49 9.56 13.83
CA HIS A 131 19.16 9.07 14.19
C HIS A 131 18.35 8.68 12.95
N ALA A 132 18.34 9.53 11.92
CA ALA A 132 17.64 9.25 10.67
C ALA A 132 18.15 7.95 10.03
N ARG A 133 19.47 7.75 9.95
CA ARG A 133 20.09 6.51 9.47
C ARG A 133 19.59 5.29 10.23
N THR A 134 19.65 5.32 11.56
CA THR A 134 19.17 4.21 12.40
C THR A 134 17.69 3.92 12.16
N VAL A 135 16.87 4.95 11.99
CA VAL A 135 15.44 4.78 11.70
C VAL A 135 15.25 4.13 10.33
N ILE A 136 15.98 4.54 9.28
CA ILE A 136 15.88 3.95 7.94
C ILE A 136 16.30 2.47 7.98
N GLU A 137 17.46 2.16 8.58
CA GLU A 137 17.96 0.79 8.70
C GLU A 137 17.01 -0.13 9.48
N THR A 138 16.33 0.39 10.51
CA THR A 138 15.40 -0.39 11.33
C THR A 138 14.02 -0.51 10.70
N PHE A 139 13.59 0.50 9.93
CA PHE A 139 12.24 0.59 9.40
C PHE A 139 12.11 -0.04 8.00
N ASP A 140 13.12 0.15 7.16
CA ASP A 140 13.16 -0.35 5.80
C ASP A 140 14.60 -0.74 5.41
N PRO A 141 15.10 -1.89 5.89
CA PRO A 141 16.42 -2.38 5.54
C PRO A 141 16.59 -2.65 4.03
N ALA A 142 15.50 -2.81 3.26
CA ALA A 142 15.57 -2.99 1.81
C ALA A 142 15.72 -1.66 1.05
N ALA A 143 15.21 -0.54 1.61
CA ALA A 143 15.48 0.80 1.09
C ALA A 143 16.97 1.18 1.22
N VAL A 144 17.66 0.65 2.25
CA VAL A 144 19.11 0.84 2.44
C VAL A 144 19.95 0.21 1.34
N GLU A 145 19.48 -0.90 0.77
CA GLU A 145 20.22 -1.62 -0.28
C GLU A 145 20.00 -1.03 -1.68
N SER A 146 18.89 -0.32 -1.89
CA SER A 146 18.47 0.18 -3.21
C SER A 146 18.72 1.67 -3.41
N ILE A 147 18.86 2.45 -2.34
CA ILE A 147 18.98 3.90 -2.39
C ILE A 147 20.28 4.32 -1.70
N ASP A 148 21.04 5.25 -2.31
CA ASP A 148 22.20 5.86 -1.67
C ASP A 148 21.72 6.79 -0.56
N ILE A 149 21.50 6.22 0.62
CA ILE A 149 21.06 6.94 1.82
C ILE A 149 22.05 8.04 2.17
N GLU A 150 23.35 7.86 1.92
CA GLU A 150 24.33 8.90 2.22
C GLU A 150 24.12 10.10 1.29
N GLU A 151 23.87 9.87 0.00
CA GLU A 151 23.51 10.95 -0.94
C GLU A 151 22.19 11.63 -0.54
N MET A 152 21.17 10.86 -0.14
CA MET A 152 19.90 11.44 0.34
C MET A 152 20.11 12.29 1.58
N LEU A 153 20.82 11.79 2.58
CA LEU A 153 21.07 12.50 3.84
C LEU A 153 21.93 13.74 3.60
N ASP A 154 22.90 13.69 2.69
CA ASP A 154 23.71 14.84 2.28
C ASP A 154 22.87 15.91 1.57
N SER A 155 21.93 15.49 0.72
CA SER A 155 21.04 16.41 -0.01
C SER A 155 20.11 17.24 0.89
N VAL A 156 19.79 16.73 2.09
CA VAL A 156 18.91 17.37 3.08
C VAL A 156 19.66 17.93 4.29
N ASN A 157 20.99 17.74 4.36
CA ASN A 157 21.84 18.24 5.43
C ASN A 157 22.08 19.74 5.25
N TYR A 158 21.13 20.54 5.73
CA TYR A 158 21.21 21.99 5.61
C TYR A 158 22.42 22.54 6.40
N ALA A 159 23.36 23.16 5.67
CA ALA A 159 24.53 23.87 6.19
C ALA A 159 25.55 23.00 6.97
N ASP A 160 25.69 21.72 6.62
CA ASP A 160 26.65 20.78 7.25
C ASP A 160 26.51 20.66 8.77
N LEU A 161 25.32 20.97 9.29
CA LEU A 161 25.05 20.98 10.73
C LEU A 161 24.88 19.56 11.29
N GLY A 162 24.77 18.54 10.43
CA GLY A 162 24.49 17.17 10.82
C GLY A 162 23.05 16.98 11.28
N LEU A 163 22.17 17.90 10.90
CA LEU A 163 20.74 17.94 11.21
C LEU A 163 19.92 17.90 9.93
N ILE A 164 18.80 17.22 10.00
CA ILE A 164 17.88 17.00 8.90
C ILE A 164 16.51 17.50 9.34
N ASP A 165 15.87 18.31 8.49
CA ASP A 165 14.47 18.66 8.68
C ASP A 165 13.58 17.46 8.30
N ILE A 166 12.70 17.07 9.21
CA ILE A 166 11.84 15.89 9.02
C ILE A 166 10.89 16.11 7.84
N ASP A 167 10.36 17.32 7.64
CA ASP A 167 9.40 17.59 6.56
C ASP A 167 10.10 17.59 5.21
N GLU A 168 11.28 18.20 5.10
CA GLU A 168 12.09 18.18 3.89
C GLU A 168 12.55 16.76 3.52
N PHE A 169 13.01 15.99 4.51
CA PHE A 169 13.40 14.60 4.27
C PHE A 169 12.22 13.72 3.86
N MET A 170 11.04 13.93 4.46
CA MET A 170 9.84 13.23 4.03
C MET A 170 9.41 13.63 2.62
N ASP A 171 9.66 14.86 2.17
CA ASP A 171 9.38 15.29 0.78
C ASP A 171 10.38 14.70 -0.22
N THR A 172 11.67 14.60 0.13
CA THR A 172 12.68 13.98 -0.74
C THR A 172 12.46 12.48 -0.89
N MET A 173 11.99 11.78 0.14
CA MET A 173 11.53 10.38 0.01
C MET A 173 10.26 10.22 -0.84
N VAL A 174 9.52 11.31 -1.07
CA VAL A 174 8.22 11.31 -1.74
C VAL A 174 8.31 11.77 -3.17
N ARG A 175 9.48 12.23 -3.63
CA ARG A 175 9.66 12.40 -5.06
C ARG A 175 9.67 11.00 -5.70
N PRO A 176 8.61 10.60 -6.44
CA PRO A 176 8.86 9.62 -7.48
C PRO A 176 10.00 10.21 -8.29
N LEU A 177 11.03 9.40 -8.54
CA LEU A 177 11.95 9.69 -9.63
C LEU A 177 11.05 10.06 -10.81
N ARG A 178 10.97 11.36 -11.14
CA ARG A 178 10.38 11.77 -12.40
C ARG A 178 11.24 11.01 -13.37
N ILE A 179 10.66 10.01 -14.02
CA ILE A 179 11.23 9.50 -15.24
C ILE A 179 11.16 10.72 -16.14
N GLU A 180 12.25 11.50 -16.17
CA GLU A 180 12.48 12.43 -17.24
C GLU A 180 12.25 11.62 -18.48
N SER A 181 11.19 11.97 -19.20
CA SER A 181 10.86 11.41 -20.48
C SER A 181 12.05 11.74 -21.38
N GLN A 182 13.03 10.83 -21.41
CA GLN A 182 14.10 10.87 -22.39
C GLN A 182 13.41 10.69 -23.74
N GLN A 183 13.64 11.70 -24.58
CA GLN A 183 13.11 11.88 -25.92
C GLN A 183 13.40 10.69 -26.85
#